data_AF-A0ABD2LWZ0-F1
#
_entry.id   AF-A0ABD2LWZ0-F1
#
_cell.length_a   1.000
_cell.length_b   1.000
_cell.length_c   1.000
_cell.angle_alpha   90.00
_cell.angle_beta   90.00
_cell.angle_gamma   90.00
#
_symmetry.space_group_name_H-M   'P 1'
#
loop_
_entity.id
_entity.type
_entity.pdbx_description
1 polymer ?
#
loop_
_entity_poly.entity_id
_entity_poly.type
_entity_poly.pdbx_seq_one_letter_code
_entity_poly.pdbx_strand_id
1 'polypeptide(L)'
;MAPAERDFYYLTEKLRPTTVKNHFVRPNAEPMLNVNANPELGIFGCLVGNMNTGQVSFFSRIGHMMKSKMDNVDEGGVWRGNSVYDSPYLV
;
A
#
# COMPACT_ATOMS: atom_id res chain seq x y z
N MET A 1 0.76 -2.20 29.48
CA MET A 1 1.58 -3.04 28.58
C MET A 1 2.82 -3.47 29.32
N ALA A 2 2.91 -4.75 29.64
CA ALA A 2 4.07 -5.33 30.30
C ALA A 2 5.31 -5.26 29.38
N PRO A 3 6.55 -5.24 29.91
CA PRO A 3 7.76 -5.20 29.09
C PRO A 3 7.81 -6.27 27.99
N ALA A 4 7.41 -7.50 28.30
CA ALA A 4 7.39 -8.62 27.35
C ALA A 4 6.40 -8.43 26.18
N GLU A 5 5.36 -7.62 26.35
CA GLU A 5 4.42 -7.33 25.25
C GLU A 5 5.04 -6.36 24.23
N ARG A 6 6.09 -5.60 24.60
CA ARG A 6 6.71 -4.58 23.73
C ARG A 6 7.50 -5.19 22.59
N ASP A 7 8.03 -6.39 22.80
CA ASP A 7 8.85 -7.10 21.82
C ASP A 7 8.07 -7.53 20.56
N PHE A 8 6.74 -7.51 20.61
CA PHE A 8 5.87 -7.78 19.45
C PHE A 8 5.66 -6.56 18.52
N TYR A 9 6.17 -5.39 18.90
CA TYR A 9 5.96 -4.14 18.17
C TYR A 9 7.28 -3.49 17.82
N TYR A 10 7.30 -2.78 16.70
CA TYR A 10 8.40 -1.91 16.32
C TYR A 10 7.86 -0.50 16.07
N LEU A 11 8.67 0.51 16.38
CA LEU A 11 8.32 1.90 16.14
C LEU A 11 8.82 2.31 14.75
N THR A 12 7.94 2.91 13.95
CA THR A 12 8.29 3.50 12.67
C THR A 12 7.90 4.96 12.62
N GLU A 13 8.62 5.73 11.81
CA GLU A 13 8.20 7.07 11.45
C GLU A 13 6.92 7.01 10.61
N LYS A 14 5.89 7.79 11.00
CA LYS A 14 4.65 7.90 10.21
C LYS A 14 4.91 8.78 8.99
N LEU A 15 4.93 8.17 7.81
CA LEU A 15 4.98 8.88 6.54
C LEU A 15 3.74 9.77 6.36
N ARG A 16 3.94 10.99 5.86
CA ARG A 16 2.88 11.99 5.58
C ARG A 16 2.90 12.33 4.08
N PRO A 17 2.29 11.50 3.22
CA PRO A 17 2.27 11.77 1.78
C PRO A 17 1.41 12.98 1.45
N THR A 18 1.61 13.55 0.26
CA THR A 18 0.74 14.61 -0.27
C THR A 18 -0.67 14.07 -0.44
N THR A 19 -1.63 14.74 0.19
CA THR A 19 -3.05 14.44 0.02
C THR A 19 -3.56 15.03 -1.29
N VAL A 20 -4.25 14.20 -2.07
CA VAL A 20 -4.80 14.57 -3.39
C VAL A 20 -6.32 14.41 -3.40
N LYS A 21 -7.01 15.14 -4.26
CA LYS A 21 -8.44 14.94 -4.49
C LYS A 21 -8.67 13.73 -5.39
N ASN A 22 -9.57 12.83 -4.97
CA ASN A 22 -9.89 11.62 -5.72
C ASN A 22 -11.38 11.23 -5.59
N HIS A 23 -11.82 10.24 -6.37
CA HIS A 23 -13.17 9.70 -6.37
C HIS A 23 -13.13 8.20 -6.08
N PHE A 24 -13.86 7.75 -5.06
CA PHE A 24 -13.88 6.35 -4.66
C PHE A 24 -15.17 5.70 -5.12
N VAL A 25 -15.05 4.72 -6.01
CA VAL A 25 -16.16 3.92 -6.53
C VAL A 25 -16.04 2.51 -5.95
N ARG A 26 -17.14 1.99 -5.38
CA ARG A 26 -17.22 0.63 -4.84
C ARG A 26 -18.49 -0.05 -5.31
N PRO A 27 -18.51 -1.39 -5.48
CA PRO A 27 -19.74 -2.12 -5.74
C PRO A 27 -20.74 -1.92 -4.59
N ASN A 28 -22.01 -1.77 -4.93
CA ASN A 28 -23.13 -1.69 -3.96
C ASN A 28 -23.04 -0.53 -2.96
N ALA A 29 -22.31 0.53 -3.29
CA ALA A 29 -22.24 1.75 -2.49
C ALA A 29 -22.28 2.97 -3.41
N GLU A 30 -22.85 4.07 -2.90
CA GLU A 30 -22.81 5.34 -3.62
C GLU A 30 -21.36 5.83 -3.79
N PRO A 31 -21.00 6.34 -4.99
CA PRO A 31 -19.67 6.88 -5.22
C PRO A 31 -19.35 8.04 -4.27
N MET A 32 -18.18 8.00 -3.66
CA MET A 32 -17.69 9.13 -2.84
C MET A 32 -16.82 10.02 -3.72
N LEU A 33 -17.30 11.22 -4.00
CA LEU A 33 -16.67 12.13 -4.93
C LEU A 33 -15.82 13.18 -4.21
N ASN A 34 -14.68 13.56 -4.81
CA ASN A 34 -13.82 14.66 -4.36
C ASN A 34 -13.31 14.52 -2.90
N VAL A 35 -13.04 13.27 -2.50
CA VAL A 35 -12.47 12.95 -1.18
C VAL A 35 -11.00 13.29 -1.13
N ASN A 36 -10.50 13.60 0.07
CA ASN A 36 -9.07 13.68 0.32
C ASN A 36 -8.50 12.27 0.42
N ALA A 37 -7.53 11.95 -0.42
CA ALA A 37 -6.92 10.63 -0.47
C ALA A 37 -5.40 10.69 -0.37
N ASN A 38 -4.84 9.70 0.32
CA ASN A 38 -3.42 9.45 0.40
C ASN A 38 -3.11 8.20 -0.45
N PRO A 39 -2.30 8.34 -1.51
CA PRO A 39 -1.91 7.22 -2.33
C PRO A 39 -0.74 6.43 -1.74
N GLU A 40 -0.72 5.12 -2.01
CA GLU A 40 0.36 4.20 -1.67
C GLU A 40 0.74 3.40 -2.93
N LEU A 41 1.96 3.60 -3.44
CA LEU A 41 2.51 2.92 -4.61
C LEU A 41 3.30 1.67 -4.21
N GLY A 42 2.86 0.51 -4.69
CA GLY A 42 3.59 -0.76 -4.60
C GLY A 42 4.27 -1.12 -5.93
N ILE A 43 5.51 -1.60 -5.86
CA ILE A 43 6.26 -2.11 -7.01
C ILE A 43 6.48 -3.61 -6.82
N PHE A 44 6.06 -4.40 -7.81
CA PHE A 44 6.26 -5.84 -7.78
C PHE A 44 7.65 -6.20 -8.29
N GLY A 45 8.36 -7.01 -7.51
CA GLY A 45 9.62 -7.64 -7.87
C GLY A 45 9.51 -9.16 -7.84
N CYS A 46 10.28 -9.83 -8.69
CA CYS A 46 10.45 -11.27 -8.68
C CYS A 46 11.95 -11.60 -8.57
N LEU A 47 12.28 -12.48 -7.64
CA LEU A 47 13.63 -12.96 -7.39
C LEU A 47 13.59 -14.48 -7.36
N VAL A 48 14.38 -15.13 -8.20
CA VAL A 48 14.59 -16.58 -8.20
C VAL A 48 16.08 -16.85 -7.99
N GLY A 49 16.38 -17.74 -7.06
CA GLY A 49 17.75 -18.13 -6.76
C GLY A 49 17.81 -19.49 -6.08
N ASN A 50 19.02 -20.01 -5.98
CA ASN A 50 19.31 -21.26 -5.30
C ASN A 50 19.86 -20.95 -3.90
N MET A 51 19.15 -21.39 -2.87
CA MET A 51 19.52 -21.16 -1.48
C MET A 51 20.81 -21.88 -1.05
N ASN A 52 21.12 -23.03 -1.65
CA ASN A 52 22.30 -23.82 -1.30
C ASN A 52 23.58 -23.21 -1.89
N THR A 53 23.50 -22.63 -3.09
CA THR A 53 24.65 -22.04 -3.77
C THR A 53 24.73 -20.52 -3.60
N GLY A 54 23.66 -19.88 -3.13
CA GLY A 54 23.53 -18.42 -3.04
C GLY A 54 23.36 -17.73 -4.40
N GLN A 55 23.22 -18.49 -5.49
CA GLN A 55 23.21 -17.94 -6.84
C GLN A 55 21.81 -17.43 -7.22
N VAL A 56 21.70 -16.18 -7.66
CA VAL A 56 20.46 -15.60 -8.20
C VAL A 56 20.39 -15.91 -9.71
N SER A 57 19.35 -16.61 -10.14
CA SER A 57 19.12 -16.94 -11.54
C SER A 57 18.20 -15.95 -12.25
N PHE A 58 17.36 -15.24 -11.49
CA PHE A 58 16.45 -14.23 -12.03
C PHE A 58 16.18 -13.13 -11.03
N PHE A 59 16.25 -11.89 -11.48
CA PHE A 59 15.80 -10.72 -10.73
C PHE A 59 15.14 -9.75 -11.71
N SER A 60 13.87 -9.41 -11.50
CA SER A 60 13.15 -8.48 -12.35
C SER A 60 12.10 -7.69 -11.59
N ARG A 61 11.79 -6.50 -12.11
CA ARG A 61 10.63 -5.70 -11.70
C ARG A 61 9.52 -5.98 -12.70
N ILE A 62 8.37 -6.43 -12.20
CA ILE A 62 7.32 -7.04 -13.05
C ILE A 62 6.04 -6.21 -13.14
N GLY A 63 5.98 -5.07 -12.45
CA GLY A 63 4.84 -4.16 -12.52
C GLY A 63 4.67 -3.32 -11.27
N HIS A 64 3.50 -2.69 -11.17
CA HIS A 64 3.13 -1.88 -10.02
C HIS A 64 1.64 -2.07 -9.70
N MET A 65 1.27 -1.65 -8.49
CA MET A 65 -0.11 -1.48 -8.07
C MET A 65 -0.14 -0.26 -7.17
N MET A 66 -1.07 0.66 -7.45
CA MET A 66 -1.33 1.79 -6.57
C MET A 66 -2.67 1.57 -5.90
N LYS A 67 -2.75 2.00 -4.64
CA LYS A 67 -3.99 2.02 -3.88
C LYS A 67 -4.12 3.35 -3.17
N SER A 68 -5.34 3.81 -3.03
CA SER A 68 -5.65 5.08 -2.38
C SER A 68 -6.60 4.85 -1.21
N LYS A 69 -6.30 5.49 -0.09
CA LYS A 69 -7.16 5.51 1.11
C LYS A 69 -7.52 6.94 1.47
N MET A 70 -8.59 7.14 2.24
CA MET A 70 -8.89 8.48 2.75
C MET A 70 -7.81 8.93 3.73
N ASP A 71 -7.52 10.23 3.75
CA ASP A 71 -6.47 10.82 4.59
C ASP A 71 -6.66 10.60 6.10
N ASN A 72 -7.92 10.43 6.52
CA ASN A 72 -8.33 10.22 7.91
C ASN A 72 -8.44 8.75 8.33
N VAL A 73 -8.07 7.79 7.46
CA VAL A 73 -8.12 6.34 7.76
C VAL A 73 -6.72 5.79 7.98
N ASP A 74 -6.51 5.10 9.10
CA ASP A 74 -5.23 4.46 9.40
C ASP A 74 -5.03 3.17 8.60
N GLU A 75 -6.05 2.29 8.51
CA GLU A 75 -5.97 1.04 7.74
C GLU A 75 -5.99 1.25 6.22
N GLY A 76 -5.15 0.53 5.49
CA GLY A 76 -5.00 0.67 4.03
C GLY A 76 -5.36 -0.58 3.22
N GLY A 77 -6.07 -1.55 3.80
CA GLY A 77 -6.36 -2.82 3.13
C GLY A 77 -7.49 -2.70 2.12
N VAL A 78 -7.22 -3.01 0.83
CA VAL A 78 -8.26 -3.01 -0.22
C VAL A 78 -9.31 -4.08 0.05
N TRP A 79 -8.90 -5.30 0.40
CA TRP A 79 -9.81 -6.41 0.73
C TRP A 79 -10.75 -6.13 1.90
N ARG A 80 -10.31 -5.30 2.86
CA ARG A 80 -11.14 -4.86 4.00
C ARG A 80 -12.06 -3.67 3.67
N GLY A 81 -12.01 -3.14 2.45
CA GLY A 81 -12.81 -1.99 2.01
C GLY A 81 -12.23 -0.61 2.32
N ASN A 82 -11.12 -0.54 3.05
CA ASN A 82 -10.51 0.71 3.53
C ASN A 82 -9.76 1.50 2.44
N SER A 83 -9.48 0.85 1.30
CA SER A 83 -8.79 1.47 0.16
C SER A 83 -9.42 1.02 -1.15
N VAL A 84 -9.16 1.78 -2.22
CA VAL A 84 -9.54 1.44 -3.60
C VAL A 84 -8.29 1.25 -4.45
N TYR A 85 -8.41 0.47 -5.53
CA TYR A 85 -7.35 0.39 -6.54
C TYR A 85 -7.24 1.71 -7.29
N ASP A 86 -6.00 2.07 -7.64
CA ASP A 86 -5.68 3.32 -8.31
C ASP A 86 -4.55 3.10 -9.32
N SER A 87 -4.26 4.13 -10.13
CA SER A 87 -3.18 4.15 -11.11
C SER A 87 -2.33 5.39 -10.96
N PRO A 88 -0.99 5.30 -11.04
CA PRO A 88 -0.13 6.47 -10.97
C PRO A 88 -0.32 7.35 -12.20
N TYR A 89 -0.55 8.65 -11.96
CA TYR A 89 -0.44 9.68 -12.98
C TYR A 89 0.95 10.32 -12.89
N LEU A 90 1.74 10.19 -13.95
CA LEU A 90 3.08 10.76 -14.02
C LEU A 90 2.98 12.26 -14.31
N VAL A 91 3.56 13.07 -13.42
CA VAL A 91 3.58 14.54 -13.49
C VAL A 91 4.98 15.08 -13.74
#